data_AF-A0A1W9G8T6-F1
#
_entry.id   AF-A0A1W9G8T6-F1
#
_cell.length_a   1.000
_cell.length_b   1.000
_cell.length_c   1.000
_cell.angle_alpha   90.00
_cell.angle_beta   90.00
_cell.angle_gamma   90.00
#
_symmetry.space_group_name_H-M   'P 1'
#
loop_
_entity.id
_entity.type
_entity.pdbx_description
1 polymer ?
#
loop_
_entity_poly.entity_id
_entity_poly.type
_entity_poly.pdbx_seq_one_letter_code
_entity_poly.pdbx_strand_id
1 'polypeptide(L)'
;MKTLLVQQALLAGTIAAAVGVFAQELKFPVGNWRSPGHATFTNPGLTGAALYLNIDVAKDGSFRGTWGQYLCNSYPGAYGIFVYSCSQIGSHRVSGRFGQDSQSMIELDTLGRSTFTWNAPSTDELEIDLPKNWQGEDAVLYRARLTRDGKPKPEVPAVPREESPLPSANALYREFKQNAEAALARHVGKALELEGRRGTVIELSDGGAAIHIADGFTSRALVLYFSQVQEVAGISEGALFRFKCTVASFDYQYVHLEACSIMR
;
A
#
# COMPACT_ATOMS: atom_id res chain seq x y z
N MET A 1 75.80 -4.79 42.21
CA MET A 1 75.80 -5.67 41.02
C MET A 1 74.37 -6.08 40.73
N LYS A 2 74.01 -6.07 39.44
CA LYS A 2 72.65 -6.25 38.89
C LYS A 2 72.07 -7.63 39.18
N THR A 3 70.76 -7.70 39.48
CA THR A 3 69.88 -8.69 38.84
C THR A 3 68.43 -8.17 38.78
N LEU A 4 67.92 -8.02 37.56
CA LEU A 4 66.51 -7.87 37.19
C LEU A 4 65.81 -9.25 37.22
N LEU A 5 64.50 -9.27 37.53
CA LEU A 5 63.45 -10.20 37.06
C LEU A 5 62.14 -9.80 37.80
N VAL A 6 61.21 -9.03 37.23
CA VAL A 6 60.15 -9.37 36.26
C VAL A 6 59.23 -10.52 36.70
N GLN A 7 58.01 -10.16 37.16
CA GLN A 7 56.73 -10.88 37.03
C GLN A 7 55.65 -9.97 37.67
N GLN A 8 54.85 -9.18 36.93
CA GLN A 8 53.61 -9.48 36.19
C GLN A 8 52.44 -10.08 37.00
N ALA A 9 51.29 -9.40 36.84
CA ALA A 9 49.88 -9.73 37.16
C ALA A 9 49.43 -9.51 38.63
N LEU A 10 48.24 -8.97 38.94
CA LEU A 10 47.00 -8.74 38.20
C LEU A 10 46.46 -7.32 38.45
N LEU A 11 45.91 -6.69 37.39
CA LEU A 11 44.97 -5.58 37.52
C LEU A 11 43.63 -6.09 38.07
N ALA A 12 43.18 -5.52 39.18
CA ALA A 12 41.79 -5.53 39.58
C ALA A 12 41.07 -4.38 38.86
N GLY A 13 40.29 -4.70 37.84
CA GLY A 13 39.44 -3.76 37.11
C GLY A 13 38.08 -4.37 36.85
N THR A 14 37.20 -4.39 37.85
CA THR A 14 35.78 -4.67 37.66
C THR A 14 35.10 -3.44 37.06
N ILE A 15 35.04 -3.38 35.73
CA ILE A 15 34.07 -2.53 35.03
C ILE A 15 32.80 -3.37 34.89
N ALA A 16 31.85 -3.17 35.81
CA ALA A 16 30.48 -3.61 35.60
C ALA A 16 29.85 -2.71 34.53
N ALA A 17 30.09 -3.04 33.25
CA ALA A 17 29.26 -2.52 32.17
C ALA A 17 27.91 -3.25 32.27
N ALA A 18 26.96 -2.64 32.97
CA ALA A 18 25.56 -2.99 32.86
C ALA A 18 25.12 -2.67 31.42
N VAL A 19 25.31 -3.62 30.51
CA VAL A 19 24.69 -3.58 29.18
C VAL A 19 23.23 -3.96 29.41
N GLY A 20 22.43 -2.99 29.84
CA GLY A 20 20.99 -3.03 29.73
C GLY A 20 20.63 -2.98 28.25
N VAL A 21 20.85 -4.09 27.54
CA VAL A 21 20.18 -4.33 26.27
C VAL A 21 18.71 -4.41 26.64
N PHE A 22 17.97 -3.34 26.35
CA PHE A 22 16.52 -3.39 26.28
C PHE A 22 16.17 -4.60 25.42
N ALA A 23 15.72 -5.68 26.05
CA ALA A 23 14.99 -6.72 25.36
C ALA A 23 13.74 -6.02 24.82
N GLN A 24 13.82 -5.52 23.58
CA GLN A 24 12.64 -5.17 22.82
C GLN A 24 11.86 -6.47 22.69
N GLU A 25 10.83 -6.59 23.53
CA GLU A 25 9.90 -7.70 23.50
C GLU A 25 9.36 -7.79 22.07
N LEU A 26 9.78 -8.82 21.35
CA LEU A 26 9.51 -8.92 19.93
C LEU A 26 8.01 -9.12 19.74
N LYS A 27 7.32 -8.06 19.33
CA LYS A 27 5.89 -8.12 19.06
C LYS A 27 5.69 -8.73 17.69
N PHE A 28 5.60 -10.06 17.65
CA PHE A 28 5.11 -10.76 16.48
C PHE A 28 3.67 -10.34 16.16
N PRO A 29 3.25 -10.35 14.89
CA PRO A 29 1.89 -10.04 14.49
C PRO A 29 0.97 -11.22 14.83
N VAL A 30 0.73 -11.50 16.11
CA VAL A 30 -0.08 -12.64 16.58
C VAL A 30 -1.53 -12.52 16.09
N GLY A 31 -2.11 -13.65 15.68
CA GLY A 31 -3.52 -13.79 15.29
C GLY A 31 -3.73 -14.21 13.83
N ASN A 32 -4.99 -14.16 13.39
CA ASN A 32 -5.39 -14.53 12.04
C ASN A 32 -5.19 -13.36 11.07
N TRP A 33 -4.53 -13.65 9.94
CA TRP A 33 -4.25 -12.68 8.88
C TRP A 33 -4.63 -13.25 7.54
N ARG A 34 -5.33 -12.45 6.73
CA ARG A 34 -5.85 -12.91 5.45
C ARG A 34 -5.72 -11.86 4.36
N SER A 35 -5.20 -12.29 3.22
CA SER A 35 -5.21 -11.54 1.97
C SER A 35 -6.63 -11.48 1.40
N PRO A 36 -6.99 -10.43 0.64
CA PRO A 36 -8.33 -10.34 0.07
C PRO A 36 -8.56 -11.48 -0.95
N GLY A 37 -9.67 -12.21 -0.85
CA GLY A 37 -9.97 -13.31 -1.79
C GLY A 37 -10.13 -12.84 -3.24
N HIS A 38 -10.47 -11.56 -3.42
CA HIS A 38 -10.53 -10.86 -4.70
C HIS A 38 -9.69 -9.59 -4.62
N ALA A 39 -8.87 -9.35 -5.64
CA ALA A 39 -8.05 -8.15 -5.74
C ALA A 39 -8.20 -7.53 -7.13
N THR A 40 -8.15 -6.20 -7.19
CA THR A 40 -8.19 -5.46 -8.45
C THR A 40 -6.90 -4.67 -8.60
N PHE A 41 -6.24 -4.83 -9.74
CA PHE A 41 -5.03 -4.10 -10.07
C PHE A 41 -5.22 -3.31 -11.37
N THR A 42 -4.52 -2.19 -11.47
CA THR A 42 -4.47 -1.35 -12.68
C THR A 42 -3.09 -1.38 -13.34
N ASN A 43 -2.14 -2.14 -12.77
CA ASN A 43 -0.78 -2.31 -13.28
C ASN A 43 -0.49 -3.81 -13.43
N PRO A 44 -0.18 -4.32 -14.63
CA PRO A 44 0.14 -5.74 -14.85
C PRO A 44 1.36 -6.23 -14.06
N GLY A 45 2.33 -5.35 -13.78
CA GLY A 45 3.47 -5.71 -12.94
C GLY A 45 3.07 -6.05 -11.51
N LEU A 46 1.95 -5.50 -11.01
CA LEU A 46 1.45 -5.79 -9.66
C LEU A 46 0.63 -7.08 -9.60
N THR A 47 -0.01 -7.49 -10.69
CA THR A 47 -0.76 -8.76 -10.72
C THR A 47 0.18 -9.95 -10.64
N GLY A 48 1.29 -9.90 -11.38
CA GLY A 48 2.33 -10.92 -11.32
C GLY A 48 3.10 -10.92 -9.99
N ALA A 49 2.99 -9.85 -9.19
CA ALA A 49 3.67 -9.67 -7.92
C ALA A 49 2.88 -10.18 -6.70
N ALA A 50 1.57 -10.33 -6.81
CA ALA A 50 0.70 -10.55 -5.67
C ALA A 50 0.50 -12.05 -5.35
N LEU A 51 0.61 -12.39 -4.07
CA LEU A 51 0.38 -13.72 -3.50
C LEU A 51 -0.82 -13.65 -2.55
N TYR A 52 -1.72 -14.64 -2.63
CA TYR A 52 -2.75 -14.82 -1.60
C TYR A 52 -2.17 -15.62 -0.42
N LEU A 53 -2.32 -15.08 0.79
CA LEU A 53 -2.00 -15.75 2.05
C LEU A 53 -3.17 -15.69 3.04
N ASN A 54 -3.41 -16.79 3.74
CA ASN A 54 -4.30 -16.86 4.89
C ASN A 54 -3.59 -17.65 5.99
N ILE A 55 -3.09 -16.96 7.03
CA ILE A 55 -2.22 -17.53 8.04
C ILE A 55 -2.71 -17.21 9.46
N ASP A 56 -2.48 -18.14 10.38
CA ASP A 56 -2.63 -17.91 11.82
C ASP A 56 -1.24 -17.88 12.45
N VAL A 57 -0.94 -16.79 13.15
CA VAL A 57 0.38 -16.50 13.74
C VAL A 57 0.31 -16.69 15.25
N ALA A 58 1.09 -17.64 15.76
CA ALA A 58 1.20 -17.94 17.18
C ALA A 58 2.11 -16.93 17.91
N LYS A 59 2.04 -16.97 19.25
CA LYS A 59 2.83 -16.07 20.14
C LYS A 59 4.34 -16.22 20.01
N ASP A 60 4.82 -17.37 19.55
CA ASP A 60 6.24 -17.67 19.33
C ASP A 60 6.75 -17.23 17.94
N GLY A 61 5.88 -16.57 17.16
CA GLY A 61 6.13 -16.10 15.81
C GLY A 61 5.99 -17.20 14.74
N SER A 62 5.71 -18.46 15.12
CA SER A 62 5.40 -19.50 14.15
C SER A 62 4.03 -19.28 13.52
N PHE A 63 3.84 -19.69 12.27
CA PHE A 63 2.55 -19.59 11.61
C PHE A 63 2.28 -20.75 10.67
N ARG A 64 0.99 -21.01 10.45
CA ARG A 64 0.48 -22.01 9.51
C ARG A 64 -0.76 -21.47 8.80
N GLY A 65 -1.05 -22.00 7.63
CA GLY A 65 -2.26 -21.64 6.92
C GLY A 65 -2.29 -22.13 5.48
N THR A 66 -2.91 -21.33 4.62
CA THR A 66 -2.97 -21.61 3.18
C THR A 66 -2.44 -20.45 2.34
N TRP A 67 -1.93 -20.81 1.17
CA TRP A 67 -1.54 -19.87 0.13
C TRP A 67 -2.18 -20.24 -1.21
N GLY A 68 -2.29 -19.26 -2.09
CA GLY A 68 -2.80 -19.45 -3.44
C GLY A 68 -2.23 -18.42 -4.40
N GLN A 69 -2.35 -18.70 -5.69
CA GLN A 69 -2.04 -17.75 -6.73
C GLN A 69 -3.26 -16.89 -7.02
N TYR A 70 -3.05 -15.69 -7.54
CA TYR A 70 -4.12 -14.93 -8.15
C TYR A 70 -4.22 -15.27 -9.63
N LEU A 71 -5.38 -15.75 -10.07
CA LEU A 71 -5.70 -15.80 -11.49
C LEU A 71 -6.39 -14.48 -11.86
N CYS A 72 -5.74 -13.73 -12.73
CA CYS A 72 -6.17 -12.41 -13.12
C CYS A 72 -6.73 -12.42 -14.53
N ASN A 73 -7.98 -11.97 -14.68
CA ASN A 73 -8.54 -11.67 -15.97
C ASN A 73 -8.34 -10.20 -16.26
N SER A 74 -7.60 -9.90 -17.33
CA SER A 74 -7.54 -8.55 -17.86
C SER A 74 -8.79 -8.27 -18.66
N TYR A 75 -9.42 -7.14 -18.41
CA TYR A 75 -10.40 -6.58 -19.33
C TYR A 75 -10.00 -5.14 -19.66
N PRO A 76 -10.32 -4.68 -20.87
CA PRO A 76 -10.19 -3.26 -21.17
C PRO A 76 -11.10 -2.51 -20.20
N GLY A 77 -10.49 -1.79 -19.28
CA GLY A 77 -11.16 -0.74 -18.52
C GLY A 77 -11.36 0.48 -19.41
N ALA A 78 -12.03 1.49 -18.88
CA ALA A 78 -12.18 2.75 -19.58
C ALA A 78 -10.80 3.35 -19.95
N TYR A 79 -10.73 3.98 -21.13
CA TYR A 79 -9.55 4.70 -21.63
C TYR A 79 -8.29 3.85 -21.89
N GLY A 80 -8.46 2.58 -22.28
CA GLY A 80 -7.33 1.72 -22.65
C GLY A 80 -6.48 1.24 -21.47
N ILE A 81 -6.90 1.55 -20.23
CA ILE A 81 -6.28 0.98 -19.04
C ILE A 81 -6.81 -0.42 -18.82
N PHE A 82 -5.91 -1.39 -18.81
CA PHE A 82 -6.24 -2.74 -18.42
C PHE A 82 -6.53 -2.79 -16.92
N VAL A 83 -7.73 -3.26 -16.58
CA VAL A 83 -8.07 -3.63 -15.21
C VAL A 83 -7.91 -5.13 -15.10
N TYR A 84 -7.21 -5.56 -14.06
CA TYR A 84 -6.95 -6.95 -13.78
C TYR A 84 -7.74 -7.32 -12.54
N SER A 85 -8.87 -7.99 -12.76
CA SER A 85 -9.64 -8.57 -11.66
C SER A 85 -9.09 -9.96 -11.38
N CYS A 86 -8.65 -10.15 -10.15
CA CYS A 86 -7.94 -11.33 -9.71
C CYS A 86 -8.76 -12.06 -8.66
N SER A 87 -8.91 -13.37 -8.85
CA SER A 87 -9.47 -14.27 -7.85
C SER A 87 -8.40 -15.25 -7.39
N GLN A 88 -8.41 -15.58 -6.10
CA GLN A 88 -7.58 -16.65 -5.59
C GLN A 88 -7.88 -17.96 -6.35
N ILE A 89 -6.83 -18.64 -6.78
CA ILE A 89 -6.85 -20.03 -7.25
C ILE A 89 -5.89 -20.87 -6.42
N GLY A 90 -6.27 -22.13 -6.21
CA GLY A 90 -5.51 -23.03 -5.36
C GLY A 90 -5.59 -22.69 -3.87
N SER A 91 -5.27 -23.69 -3.05
CA SER A 91 -5.22 -23.56 -1.59
C SER A 91 -4.19 -24.55 -1.08
N HIS A 92 -2.93 -24.22 -1.32
CA HIS A 92 -1.77 -25.00 -0.89
C HIS A 92 -1.41 -24.66 0.55
N ARG A 93 -0.65 -25.53 1.21
CA ARG A 93 -0.26 -25.29 2.61
C ARG A 93 0.88 -24.27 2.69
N VAL A 94 0.83 -23.41 3.69
CA VAL A 94 1.96 -22.54 4.05
C VAL A 94 2.30 -22.73 5.52
N SER A 95 3.59 -22.71 5.82
CA SER A 95 4.08 -22.61 7.19
C SER A 95 5.29 -21.70 7.25
N GLY A 96 5.62 -21.21 8.44
CA GLY A 96 6.80 -20.39 8.59
C GLY A 96 6.96 -19.86 10.00
N ARG A 97 7.89 -18.92 10.12
CA ARG A 97 8.20 -18.24 11.37
C ARG A 97 8.68 -16.82 11.09
N PHE A 98 8.13 -15.86 11.81
CA PHE A 98 8.68 -14.50 11.91
C PHE A 98 9.94 -14.55 12.78
N GLY A 99 11.04 -14.00 12.26
CA GLY A 99 12.34 -13.93 12.95
C GLY A 99 12.78 -12.50 13.24
N GLN A 100 13.83 -12.36 14.05
CA GLN A 100 14.59 -11.10 14.22
C GLN A 100 15.56 -10.92 13.05
N ASP A 101 15.92 -9.67 12.72
CA ASP A 101 17.05 -9.33 11.83
C ASP A 101 17.13 -10.14 10.52
N SER A 102 16.01 -10.24 9.79
CA SER A 102 15.91 -10.97 8.51
C SER A 102 15.93 -12.51 8.61
N GLN A 103 15.75 -13.10 9.80
CA GLN A 103 15.63 -14.56 9.99
C GLN A 103 14.22 -15.12 9.78
N SER A 104 13.32 -14.32 9.20
CA SER A 104 11.96 -14.75 8.90
C SER A 104 11.98 -15.78 7.77
N MET A 105 11.37 -16.94 8.00
CA MET A 105 11.37 -18.08 7.08
C MET A 105 9.93 -18.48 6.74
N ILE A 106 9.66 -18.68 5.45
CA ILE A 106 8.38 -19.17 4.95
C ILE A 106 8.61 -20.39 4.06
N GLU A 107 7.71 -21.34 4.17
CA GLU A 107 7.64 -22.53 3.34
C GLU A 107 6.26 -22.57 2.70
N LEU A 108 6.25 -22.41 1.38
CA LEU A 108 5.07 -22.54 0.54
C LEU A 108 5.10 -23.93 -0.06
N ASP A 109 4.11 -24.76 0.27
CA ASP A 109 3.93 -26.06 -0.35
C ASP A 109 3.96 -25.92 -1.88
N THR A 110 4.65 -26.83 -2.57
CA THR A 110 4.99 -26.80 -4.01
C THR A 110 6.03 -25.77 -4.49
N LEU A 111 6.30 -24.69 -3.75
CA LEU A 111 7.32 -23.67 -4.11
C LEU A 111 8.60 -23.74 -3.25
N GLY A 112 8.55 -24.47 -2.13
CA GLY A 112 9.69 -24.72 -1.26
C GLY A 112 9.83 -23.70 -0.15
N ARG A 113 11.06 -23.45 0.29
CA ARG A 113 11.37 -22.64 1.48
C ARG A 113 12.23 -21.44 1.13
N SER A 114 11.93 -20.29 1.72
CA SER A 114 12.64 -19.04 1.49
C SER A 114 12.62 -18.13 2.71
N THR A 115 13.55 -17.18 2.75
CA THR A 115 13.54 -16.05 3.70
C THR A 115 12.52 -15.01 3.25
N PHE A 116 11.91 -14.26 4.15
CA PHE A 116 11.05 -13.13 3.77
C PHE A 116 11.31 -11.90 4.63
N THR A 117 10.89 -10.75 4.13
CA THR A 117 10.81 -9.50 4.90
C THR A 117 9.36 -9.19 5.17
N TRP A 118 9.08 -8.51 6.28
CA TRP A 118 7.72 -8.13 6.62
C TRP A 118 7.68 -6.76 7.26
N ASN A 119 6.54 -6.09 7.11
CA ASN A 119 6.24 -4.85 7.80
C ASN A 119 4.79 -4.91 8.32
N ALA A 120 4.48 -4.12 9.35
CA ALA A 120 3.12 -3.96 9.86
C ALA A 120 2.79 -2.46 9.80
N PRO A 121 2.22 -1.97 8.68
CA PRO A 121 1.95 -0.54 8.50
C PRO A 121 0.95 0.00 9.52
N SER A 122 0.09 -0.88 10.06
CA SER A 122 -0.83 -0.60 11.15
C SER A 122 -1.05 -1.85 12.00
N THR A 123 -1.82 -1.74 13.08
CA THR A 123 -2.18 -2.89 13.95
C THR A 123 -3.01 -3.97 13.25
N ASP A 124 -3.65 -3.60 12.14
CA ASP A 124 -4.58 -4.42 11.37
C ASP A 124 -4.13 -4.67 9.93
N GLU A 125 -2.93 -4.22 9.55
CA GLU A 125 -2.31 -4.47 8.24
C GLU A 125 -0.95 -5.14 8.41
N LEU A 126 -0.70 -6.16 7.58
CA LEU A 126 0.57 -6.90 7.52
C LEU A 126 0.98 -7.04 6.05
N GLU A 127 2.22 -6.69 5.73
CA GLU A 127 2.82 -6.91 4.41
C GLU A 127 3.97 -7.91 4.54
N ILE A 128 3.98 -8.91 3.66
CA ILE A 128 5.05 -9.90 3.55
C ILE A 128 5.64 -9.79 2.15
N ASP A 129 6.93 -9.51 2.08
CA ASP A 129 7.72 -9.43 0.87
C ASP A 129 8.71 -10.61 0.81
N LEU A 130 8.51 -11.49 -0.16
CA LEU A 130 9.38 -12.60 -0.52
C LEU A 130 10.53 -12.12 -1.44
N PRO A 131 11.62 -12.90 -1.59
CA PRO A 131 12.71 -12.56 -2.48
C PRO A 131 12.26 -12.68 -3.94
N LYS A 132 12.56 -11.67 -4.75
CA LYS A 132 12.17 -11.62 -6.17
C LYS A 132 12.74 -12.78 -7.00
N ASN A 133 13.86 -13.36 -6.56
CA ASN A 133 14.55 -14.48 -7.21
C ASN A 133 14.00 -15.86 -6.82
N TRP A 134 12.99 -15.92 -5.95
CA TRP A 134 12.41 -17.18 -5.50
C TRP A 134 11.33 -17.73 -6.47
N GLN A 135 11.15 -17.08 -7.61
CA GLN A 135 10.17 -17.48 -8.61
C GLN A 135 10.87 -17.69 -9.96
N GLY A 136 10.44 -18.73 -10.70
CA GLY A 136 11.00 -19.10 -11.99
C GLY A 136 10.79 -18.05 -13.08
N GLU A 137 11.12 -18.39 -14.33
CA GLU A 137 11.25 -17.44 -15.43
C GLU A 137 10.00 -16.57 -15.73
N ASP A 138 8.79 -16.97 -15.34
CA ASP A 138 7.54 -16.36 -15.84
C ASP A 138 6.52 -15.86 -14.79
N ALA A 139 6.79 -15.94 -13.49
CA ALA A 139 5.91 -15.35 -12.46
C ALA A 139 6.76 -14.75 -11.35
N VAL A 140 6.41 -13.57 -10.83
CA VAL A 140 7.21 -12.92 -9.78
C VAL A 140 6.32 -12.66 -8.56
N LEU A 141 5.57 -13.62 -8.04
CA LEU A 141 4.76 -13.46 -6.84
C LEU A 141 5.69 -13.25 -5.63
N TYR A 142 5.87 -11.99 -5.22
CA TYR A 142 6.77 -11.67 -4.13
C TYR A 142 6.11 -10.89 -3.01
N ARG A 143 4.83 -10.55 -3.10
CA ARG A 143 4.17 -9.69 -2.11
C ARG A 143 2.81 -10.20 -1.70
N ALA A 144 2.57 -10.27 -0.39
CA ALA A 144 1.25 -10.51 0.18
C ALA A 144 0.86 -9.37 1.13
N ARG A 145 -0.39 -8.92 1.03
CA ARG A 145 -0.98 -7.91 1.92
C ARG A 145 -2.17 -8.52 2.63
N LEU A 146 -2.11 -8.53 3.95
CA LEU A 146 -3.08 -9.19 4.81
C LEU A 146 -3.75 -8.19 5.75
N THR A 147 -5.02 -8.45 6.05
CA THR A 147 -5.74 -7.78 7.13
C THR A 147 -6.06 -8.74 8.25
N ARG A 148 -6.20 -8.20 9.47
CA ARG A 148 -6.57 -8.99 10.65
C ARG A 148 -7.98 -9.56 10.50
N ASP A 149 -8.13 -10.86 10.78
CA ASP A 149 -9.37 -11.64 10.65
C ASP A 149 -10.03 -11.59 9.26
N GLY A 150 -9.30 -11.16 8.22
CA GLY A 150 -9.87 -10.97 6.88
C GLY A 150 -10.98 -9.91 6.82
N LYS A 151 -11.10 -9.07 7.85
CA LYS A 151 -12.00 -7.92 7.80
C LYS A 151 -11.45 -6.96 6.74
N PRO A 152 -12.30 -6.41 5.85
CA PRO A 152 -11.85 -5.36 4.94
C PRO A 152 -11.18 -4.27 5.78
N LYS A 153 -10.11 -3.67 5.22
CA LYS A 153 -9.39 -2.53 5.81
C LYS A 153 -10.38 -1.69 6.61
N PRO A 154 -10.17 -1.47 7.93
CA PRO A 154 -10.98 -0.52 8.66
C PRO A 154 -10.98 0.74 7.81
N GLU A 155 -12.17 1.20 7.36
CA GLU A 155 -12.27 2.51 6.75
C GLU A 155 -11.49 3.42 7.67
N VAL A 156 -10.38 3.99 7.17
CA VAL A 156 -9.47 4.80 7.97
C VAL A 156 -10.38 5.71 8.79
N PRO A 157 -10.41 5.57 10.13
CA PRO A 157 -11.31 6.36 10.96
C PRO A 157 -11.11 7.78 10.49
N ALA A 158 -12.18 8.44 10.06
CA ALA A 158 -12.09 9.80 9.60
C ALA A 158 -11.29 10.55 10.66
N VAL A 159 -10.03 10.90 10.32
CA VAL A 159 -9.24 11.79 11.17
C VAL A 159 -10.18 12.94 11.45
N PRO A 160 -10.44 13.31 12.73
CA PRO A 160 -11.31 14.42 13.04
C PRO A 160 -10.88 15.56 12.14
N ARG A 161 -11.70 15.84 11.13
CA ARG A 161 -11.37 16.84 10.13
C ARG A 161 -11.34 18.11 10.95
N GLU A 162 -10.19 18.76 11.06
CA GLU A 162 -10.24 20.21 11.04
C GLU A 162 -11.10 20.52 9.81
N GLU A 163 -12.31 21.00 10.03
CA GLU A 163 -13.27 21.32 8.98
C GLU A 163 -12.60 22.38 8.11
N SER A 164 -11.88 21.92 7.09
CA SER A 164 -11.50 22.74 5.96
C SER A 164 -12.83 23.27 5.42
N PRO A 165 -13.03 24.59 5.34
CA PRO A 165 -14.26 25.16 4.79
C PRO A 165 -14.45 24.81 3.31
N LEU A 166 -13.44 24.19 2.68
CA LEU A 166 -13.46 23.77 1.30
C LEU A 166 -14.15 22.40 1.12
N PRO A 167 -15.00 22.26 0.08
CA PRO A 167 -15.59 20.98 -0.26
C PRO A 167 -14.53 19.93 -0.61
N SER A 168 -14.72 18.70 -0.11
CA SER A 168 -13.83 17.58 -0.39
C SER A 168 -14.02 17.07 -1.81
N ALA A 169 -12.93 16.81 -2.53
CA ALA A 169 -12.95 16.18 -3.85
C ALA A 169 -13.73 14.85 -3.85
N ASN A 170 -13.51 14.01 -2.84
CA ASN A 170 -14.23 12.74 -2.67
C ASN A 170 -15.73 12.95 -2.44
N ALA A 171 -16.13 14.05 -1.76
CA ALA A 171 -17.55 14.37 -1.58
C ALA A 171 -18.22 14.71 -2.91
N LEU A 172 -17.55 15.48 -3.77
CA LEU A 172 -18.00 15.75 -5.14
C LEU A 172 -18.22 14.45 -5.91
N TYR A 173 -17.25 13.53 -5.88
CA TYR A 173 -17.41 12.23 -6.54
C TYR A 173 -18.63 11.44 -6.04
N ARG A 174 -18.83 11.34 -4.72
CA ARG A 174 -19.94 10.61 -4.12
C ARG A 174 -21.29 11.21 -4.53
N GLU A 175 -21.36 12.53 -4.69
CA GLU A 175 -22.54 13.22 -5.19
C GLU A 175 -22.88 12.81 -6.63
N PHE A 176 -21.89 12.79 -7.53
CA PHE A 176 -22.07 12.30 -8.89
C PHE A 176 -22.47 10.82 -8.94
N LYS A 177 -21.90 10.00 -8.06
CA LYS A 177 -22.27 8.57 -7.94
C LYS A 177 -23.71 8.36 -7.49
N GLN A 178 -24.24 9.24 -6.63
CA GLN A 178 -25.62 9.16 -6.14
C GLN A 178 -26.63 9.60 -7.21
N ASN A 179 -26.37 10.74 -7.87
CA ASN A 179 -27.24 11.25 -8.93
C ASN A 179 -26.44 12.11 -9.92
N ALA A 180 -25.96 11.47 -10.99
CA ALA A 180 -25.12 12.10 -11.99
C ALA A 180 -25.82 13.24 -12.73
N GLU A 181 -27.10 13.09 -13.09
CA GLU A 181 -27.86 14.11 -13.82
C GLU A 181 -28.00 15.40 -13.00
N ALA A 182 -28.41 15.27 -11.73
CA ALA A 182 -28.56 16.41 -10.84
C ALA A 182 -27.20 17.04 -10.46
N ALA A 183 -26.13 16.24 -10.38
CA ALA A 183 -24.77 16.75 -10.12
C ALA A 183 -24.21 17.49 -11.34
N LEU A 184 -24.38 16.96 -12.55
CA LEU A 184 -24.00 17.62 -13.81
C LEU A 184 -24.72 18.96 -13.95
N ALA A 185 -26.04 18.98 -13.77
CA ALA A 185 -26.82 20.23 -13.84
C ALA A 185 -26.33 21.29 -12.84
N ARG A 186 -25.79 20.87 -11.70
CA ARG A 186 -25.28 21.78 -10.67
C ARG A 186 -23.85 22.25 -10.91
N HIS A 187 -22.98 21.40 -11.46
CA HIS A 187 -21.54 21.65 -11.41
C HIS A 187 -20.87 21.80 -12.77
N VAL A 188 -21.44 21.26 -13.86
CA VAL A 188 -20.77 21.27 -15.17
C VAL A 188 -20.45 22.69 -15.62
N GLY A 189 -19.22 22.88 -16.13
CA GLY A 189 -18.68 24.19 -16.53
C GLY A 189 -18.34 25.14 -15.39
N LYS A 190 -18.52 24.76 -14.12
CA LYS A 190 -18.16 25.60 -12.96
C LYS A 190 -16.77 25.27 -12.45
N ALA A 191 -16.01 26.32 -12.13
CA ALA A 191 -14.77 26.21 -11.39
C ALA A 191 -15.05 26.02 -9.90
N LEU A 192 -14.57 24.93 -9.32
CA LEU A 192 -14.70 24.58 -7.91
C LEU A 192 -13.34 24.59 -7.23
N GLU A 193 -13.29 25.09 -6.00
CA GLU A 193 -12.13 25.01 -5.11
C GLU A 193 -12.33 23.82 -4.18
N LEU A 194 -11.43 22.85 -4.27
CA LEU A 194 -11.57 21.55 -3.65
C LEU A 194 -10.30 21.16 -2.91
N GLU A 195 -10.46 20.29 -1.91
CA GLU A 195 -9.35 19.65 -1.21
C GLU A 195 -9.38 18.14 -1.43
N GLY A 196 -8.23 17.57 -1.75
CA GLY A 196 -8.09 16.14 -2.03
C GLY A 196 -6.69 15.62 -1.71
N ARG A 197 -6.54 14.30 -1.69
CA ARG A 197 -5.22 13.66 -1.58
C ARG A 197 -4.70 13.35 -2.97
N ARG A 198 -3.43 13.71 -3.21
CA ARG A 198 -2.77 13.46 -4.49
C ARG A 198 -2.62 11.96 -4.70
N GLY A 199 -3.24 11.38 -5.72
CA GLY A 199 -2.95 10.01 -6.12
C GLY A 199 -1.85 9.96 -7.18
N THR A 200 -2.01 9.04 -8.13
CA THR A 200 -1.04 8.86 -9.21
C THR A 200 -1.03 10.08 -10.13
N VAL A 201 0.16 10.58 -10.45
CA VAL A 201 0.40 11.57 -11.50
C VAL A 201 0.71 10.83 -12.79
N ILE A 202 0.08 11.24 -13.88
CA ILE A 202 0.34 10.76 -15.23
C ILE A 202 0.79 11.95 -16.06
N GLU A 203 2.00 11.87 -16.62
CA GLU A 203 2.47 12.84 -17.59
C GLU A 203 1.73 12.62 -18.91
N LEU A 204 1.21 13.71 -19.48
CA LEU A 204 0.50 13.70 -20.75
C LEU A 204 1.48 14.01 -21.88
N SER A 205 1.17 13.53 -23.09
CA SER A 205 2.05 13.69 -24.26
C SER A 205 2.22 15.14 -24.72
N ASP A 206 1.31 16.03 -24.32
CA ASP A 206 1.33 17.46 -24.61
C ASP A 206 2.15 18.27 -23.59
N GLY A 207 2.78 17.61 -22.61
CA GLY A 207 3.53 18.24 -21.52
C GLY A 207 2.68 18.61 -20.30
N GLY A 208 1.36 18.32 -20.34
CA GLY A 208 0.46 18.44 -19.21
C GLY A 208 0.59 17.29 -18.21
N ALA A 209 -0.28 17.31 -17.20
CA ALA A 209 -0.38 16.23 -16.23
C ALA A 209 -1.82 15.92 -15.84
N ALA A 210 -2.12 14.64 -15.61
CA ALA A 210 -3.34 14.19 -14.97
C ALA A 210 -3.06 13.67 -13.55
N ILE A 211 -3.85 14.09 -12.57
CA ILE A 211 -3.86 13.49 -11.22
C ILE A 211 -5.12 12.67 -11.05
N HIS A 212 -4.95 11.41 -10.65
CA HIS A 212 -6.06 10.58 -10.19
C HIS A 212 -6.26 10.75 -8.68
N ILE A 213 -7.48 11.09 -8.26
CA ILE A 213 -7.87 11.08 -6.85
C ILE A 213 -8.73 9.83 -6.61
N ALA A 214 -8.35 9.03 -5.63
CA ALA A 214 -9.07 7.82 -5.26
C ALA A 214 -10.19 8.09 -4.23
N ASP A 215 -11.28 7.33 -4.31
CA ASP A 215 -12.31 7.24 -3.26
C ASP A 215 -12.71 5.79 -3.02
N GLY A 216 -12.42 5.27 -1.81
CA GLY A 216 -12.65 3.86 -1.47
C GLY A 216 -11.90 2.91 -2.40
N PHE A 217 -12.64 2.02 -3.07
CA PHE A 217 -12.09 1.07 -4.06
C PHE A 217 -11.96 1.66 -5.48
N THR A 218 -12.40 2.89 -5.70
CA THR A 218 -12.27 3.58 -6.99
C THR A 218 -10.97 4.36 -7.02
N SER A 219 -9.94 3.84 -7.69
CA SER A 219 -8.62 4.48 -7.78
C SER A 219 -8.58 5.80 -8.57
N ARG A 220 -9.67 6.12 -9.28
CA ARG A 220 -9.79 7.30 -10.16
C ARG A 220 -11.15 8.00 -10.03
N ALA A 221 -11.66 8.11 -8.82
CA ALA A 221 -12.92 8.80 -8.55
C ALA A 221 -12.99 10.19 -9.21
N LEU A 222 -11.87 10.92 -9.19
CA LEU A 222 -11.70 12.16 -9.95
C LEU A 222 -10.42 12.12 -10.78
N VAL A 223 -10.48 12.75 -11.95
CA VAL A 223 -9.33 12.95 -12.85
C VAL A 223 -9.15 14.45 -13.05
N LEU A 224 -8.01 14.98 -12.60
CA LEU A 224 -7.68 16.41 -12.65
C LEU A 224 -6.66 16.65 -13.75
N TYR A 225 -6.96 17.51 -14.71
CA TYR A 225 -6.06 17.86 -15.82
C TYR A 225 -5.41 19.22 -15.62
N PHE A 226 -4.08 19.23 -15.58
CA PHE A 226 -3.22 20.40 -15.47
C PHE A 226 -2.51 20.66 -16.81
N SER A 227 -2.35 21.93 -17.14
CA SER A 227 -1.78 22.33 -18.43
C SER A 227 -0.28 22.05 -18.52
N GLN A 228 0.43 22.04 -17.38
CA GLN A 228 1.85 21.77 -17.31
C GLN A 228 2.17 20.81 -16.16
N VAL A 229 3.01 19.81 -16.41
CA VAL A 229 3.46 18.87 -15.38
C VAL A 229 4.16 19.56 -14.20
N GLN A 230 4.79 20.71 -14.42
CA GLN A 230 5.47 21.46 -13.37
C GLN A 230 4.49 22.05 -12.33
N GLU A 231 3.22 22.21 -12.66
CA GLU A 231 2.19 22.71 -11.72
C GLU A 231 1.98 21.75 -10.54
N VAL A 232 2.18 20.45 -10.79
CA VAL A 232 1.97 19.38 -9.80
C VAL A 232 3.29 18.90 -9.18
N ALA A 233 4.42 19.45 -9.64
CA ALA A 233 5.73 19.12 -9.11
C ALA A 233 5.85 19.54 -7.64
N GLY A 234 6.39 18.65 -6.81
CA GLY A 234 6.60 18.89 -5.37
C GLY A 234 5.44 18.47 -4.46
N ILE A 235 4.31 18.00 -5.00
CA ILE A 235 3.25 17.39 -4.21
C ILE A 235 3.51 15.89 -4.12
N SER A 236 3.85 15.39 -2.93
CA SER A 236 4.07 13.96 -2.68
C SER A 236 2.78 13.15 -2.86
N GLU A 237 2.90 11.89 -3.31
CA GLU A 237 1.76 10.97 -3.36
C GLU A 237 1.17 10.78 -1.96
N GLY A 238 -0.17 10.80 -1.87
CA GLY A 238 -0.93 10.74 -0.62
C GLY A 238 -1.04 12.08 0.13
N ALA A 239 -0.27 13.11 -0.25
CA ALA A 239 -0.33 14.42 0.38
C ALA A 239 -1.68 15.09 0.13
N LEU A 240 -2.19 15.79 1.15
CA LEU A 240 -3.33 16.69 0.99
C LEU A 240 -2.89 17.92 0.20
N PHE A 241 -3.72 18.34 -0.75
CA PHE A 241 -3.50 19.56 -1.51
C PHE A 241 -4.84 20.19 -1.89
N ARG A 242 -4.79 21.50 -2.12
CA ARG A 242 -5.93 22.31 -2.55
C ARG A 242 -5.76 22.68 -4.00
N PHE A 243 -6.86 22.63 -4.74
CA PHE A 243 -6.84 22.88 -6.17
C PHE A 243 -8.15 23.52 -6.61
N LYS A 244 -8.07 24.28 -7.69
CA LYS A 244 -9.21 24.85 -8.37
C LYS A 244 -9.29 24.25 -9.76
N CYS A 245 -10.42 23.63 -10.10
CA CYS A 245 -10.66 23.03 -11.42
C CYS A 245 -12.07 23.29 -11.89
N THR A 246 -12.29 23.26 -13.20
CA THR A 246 -13.61 23.29 -13.84
C THR A 246 -14.15 21.88 -13.99
N VAL A 247 -15.41 21.64 -13.61
CA VAL A 247 -16.05 20.34 -13.85
C VAL A 247 -16.40 20.20 -15.33
N ALA A 248 -15.72 19.29 -16.02
CA ALA A 248 -15.89 19.07 -17.45
C ALA A 248 -17.06 18.12 -17.73
N SER A 249 -17.00 16.91 -17.15
CA SER A 249 -17.97 15.85 -17.40
C SER A 249 -17.99 14.79 -16.30
N PHE A 250 -19.00 13.91 -16.37
CA PHE A 250 -19.05 12.69 -15.58
C PHE A 250 -19.28 11.51 -16.51
N ASP A 251 -18.17 10.89 -16.92
CA ASP A 251 -18.18 9.80 -17.89
C ASP A 251 -17.50 8.58 -17.29
N TYR A 252 -18.00 7.40 -17.64
CA TYR A 252 -17.45 6.11 -17.18
C TYR A 252 -17.28 6.01 -15.66
N GLN A 253 -18.19 6.64 -14.90
CA GLN A 253 -18.18 6.67 -13.43
C GLN A 253 -17.01 7.45 -12.81
N TYR A 254 -16.46 8.46 -13.50
CA TYR A 254 -15.44 9.37 -12.98
C TYR A 254 -15.82 10.83 -13.21
N VAL A 255 -15.42 11.71 -12.30
CA VAL A 255 -15.57 13.16 -12.50
C VAL A 255 -14.32 13.68 -13.19
N HIS A 256 -14.47 14.22 -14.39
CA HIS A 256 -13.39 14.89 -15.11
C HIS A 256 -13.36 16.36 -14.72
N LEU A 257 -12.18 16.80 -14.29
CA LEU A 257 -11.89 18.15 -13.85
C LEU A 257 -10.78 18.72 -14.72
N GLU A 258 -11.06 19.81 -15.43
CA GLU A 258 -10.13 20.44 -16.38
C GLU A 258 -9.73 21.84 -15.93
N ALA A 259 -8.78 22.44 -16.66
CA ALA A 259 -8.23 23.76 -16.34
C ALA A 259 -7.82 23.88 -14.86
N CYS A 260 -7.19 22.82 -14.33
CA CYS A 260 -6.82 22.74 -12.93
C CYS A 260 -5.63 23.65 -12.61
N SER A 261 -5.64 24.20 -11.40
CA SER A 261 -4.52 24.95 -10.81
C SER A 261 -4.38 24.61 -9.33
N ILE A 262 -3.15 24.58 -8.83
CA ILE A 262 -2.86 24.36 -7.41
C ILE A 262 -3.05 25.65 -6.62
N MET A 263 -3.79 25.58 -5.52
CA MET A 263 -3.98 26.70 -4.61
C MET A 263 -2.93 26.62 -3.50
N ARG A 264 -2.10 27.67 -3.39
CA ARG A 264 -1.06 27.82 -2.36
C ARG A 264 -1.54 28.69 -1.21
#